data_AF-A0A4P5YGD5-F1
#
_entry.id   AF-A0A4P5YGD5-F1
#
_cell.length_a   1.000
_cell.length_b   1.000
_cell.length_c   1.000
_cell.angle_alpha   90.00
_cell.angle_beta   90.00
_cell.angle_gamma   90.00
#
_symmetry.space_group_name_H-M   'P 1'
#
loop_
_entity.id
_entity.type
_entity.pdbx_description
1 polymer ?
#
loop_
_entity_poly.entity_id
_entity_poly.type
_entity_poly.pdbx_seq_one_letter_code
_entity_poly.pdbx_strand_id
1 'polypeptide(L)' 'MDPARRHRIREALLALTLPGVGKEAVLESIRLLDAEVVTADAGLPGDLDHYLRRRSYEKALVFLDGGTPGAGTCGRGP' A
#
# COMPACT_ATOMS: atom_id res chain seq x y z
N MET A 1 -0.14 -2.62 -15.16
CA MET A 1 -1.03 -1.96 -14.18
C MET A 1 -1.43 -0.61 -14.73
N ASP A 2 -2.71 -0.26 -14.62
CA ASP A 2 -3.25 1.04 -15.02
C ASP A 2 -2.65 2.20 -14.16
N PRO A 3 -2.23 3.33 -14.77
CA PRO A 3 -1.62 4.44 -14.05
C PRO A 3 -2.57 5.14 -13.07
N ALA A 4 -3.88 5.20 -13.35
CA ALA A 4 -4.85 5.77 -12.41
C ALA A 4 -5.05 4.85 -11.21
N ARG A 5 -5.07 3.52 -11.43
CA ARG A 5 -5.05 2.53 -10.35
C ARG A 5 -3.79 2.64 -9.49
N ARG A 6 -2.61 2.78 -10.11
CA ARG A 6 -1.35 3.01 -9.39
C ARG A 6 -1.43 4.25 -8.50
N HIS A 7 -1.96 5.34 -9.04
CA HIS A 7 -2.10 6.61 -8.32
C HIS A 7 -3.01 6.45 -7.09
N ARG A 8 -4.19 5.83 -7.24
CA ARG A 8 -5.13 5.57 -6.13
C ARG A 8 -4.52 4.76 -5.00
N ILE A 9 -3.82 3.66 -5.34
CA ILE A 9 -3.15 2.81 -4.33
C ILE A 9 -2.06 3.64 -3.62
N ARG A 10 -1.29 4.44 -4.36
CA ARG A 10 -0.25 5.30 -3.77
C ARG A 10 -0.82 6.34 -2.81
N GLU A 11 -1.91 7.02 -3.18
CA GLU A 11 -2.56 8.00 -2.30
C GLU A 11 -3.11 7.35 -1.03
N ALA A 12 -3.75 6.18 -1.15
CA ALA A 12 -4.20 5.42 0.01
C ALA A 12 -3.04 5.00 0.91
N LEU A 13 -1.91 4.58 0.34
CA LEU A 13 -0.70 4.26 1.12
C LEU A 13 -0.12 5.49 1.81
N LEU A 14 -0.07 6.65 1.15
CA LEU A 14 0.38 7.90 1.74
C LEU A 14 -0.52 8.34 2.91
N ALA A 15 -1.84 8.18 2.77
CA ALA A 15 -2.78 8.47 3.85
C ALA A 15 -2.54 7.60 5.10
N LEU A 16 -1.92 6.42 4.95
CA LEU A 16 -1.60 5.50 6.05
C LEU A 16 -0.21 5.73 6.65
N THR A 17 0.72 6.34 5.90
CA THR A 17 2.10 6.56 6.35
C THR A 17 2.36 7.99 6.81
N LEU A 18 1.57 8.96 6.34
CA LEU A 18 1.74 10.37 6.70
C LEU A 18 1.08 10.72 8.04
N PRO A 19 1.76 11.50 8.90
CA PRO A 19 1.15 12.02 10.11
C PRO A 19 0.12 13.10 9.77
N GLY A 20 -0.92 13.23 10.61
CA GLY A 20 -1.95 14.28 10.48
C GLY A 20 -3.15 13.91 9.62
N VAL A 21 -3.23 12.66 9.12
CA VAL A 21 -4.40 12.17 8.40
C VAL A 21 -5.52 11.82 9.38
N GLY A 22 -6.73 12.29 9.08
CA GLY A 22 -7.90 12.00 9.91
C GLY A 22 -8.24 10.51 9.93
N LYS A 23 -8.71 10.02 11.08
CA LYS A 23 -9.06 8.59 11.28
C LYS A 23 -9.99 8.03 10.21
N GLU A 24 -10.97 8.82 9.76
CA GLU A 24 -11.91 8.40 8.71
C GLU A 24 -11.19 8.16 7.38
N ALA A 25 -10.27 9.05 7.00
CA ALA A 25 -9.48 8.90 5.78
C ALA A 25 -8.51 7.70 5.83
N VAL A 26 -7.95 7.40 7.01
CA VAL A 26 -7.17 6.17 7.25
C VAL A 26 -8.04 4.94 7.03
N LEU A 27 -9.24 4.90 7.61
CA LEU A 27 -10.16 3.76 7.48
C LEU A 27 -10.62 3.57 6.03
N GLU A 28 -10.94 4.66 5.33
CA GLU A 28 -11.30 4.62 3.91
C GLU A 28 -10.14 4.10 3.05
N SER A 29 -8.92 4.53 3.34
CA SER A 29 -7.71 4.06 2.65
C SER A 29 -7.48 2.56 2.85
N ILE A 30 -7.66 2.05 4.06
CA ILE A 30 -7.55 0.60 4.33
C ILE A 30 -8.61 -0.17 3.53
N ARG A 31 -9.87 0.28 3.53
CA ARG A 31 -10.95 -0.39 2.79
C ARG A 31 -10.69 -0.41 1.28
N LEU A 32 -10.17 0.70 0.74
CA LEU A 32 -9.78 0.78 -0.67
C LEU A 32 -8.69 -0.24 -0.97
N LEU A 33 -7.62 -0.29 -0.18
CA LEU A 33 -6.53 -1.25 -0.37
C LEU A 33 -6.99 -2.71 -0.24
N ASP A 34 -7.84 -3.01 0.75
CA ASP A 34 -8.41 -4.34 0.92
C ASP A 34 -9.25 -4.77 -0.30
N ALA A 35 -10.05 -3.86 -0.86
CA ALA A 35 -10.83 -4.14 -2.08
C ALA A 35 -9.92 -4.42 -3.30
N GLU A 36 -8.82 -3.69 -3.43
CA GLU A 36 -7.84 -3.87 -4.50
C GLU A 36 -7.14 -5.25 -4.42
N VAL A 37 -6.94 -5.77 -3.21
CA VAL A 37 -6.29 -7.07 -2.92
C VAL A 37 -7.26 -8.26 -2.99
N VAL A 38 -8.51 -8.08 -2.57
CA VAL A 38 -9.55 -9.14 -2.64
C VAL A 38 -9.85 -9.51 -4.09
N THR A 39 -9.66 -8.57 -5.01
CA THR A 39 -9.83 -8.81 -6.45
C THR A 39 -8.63 -9.59 -6.99
N ALA A 40 -8.64 -10.91 -6.79
CA ALA A 40 -7.52 -11.84 -7.05
C ALA A 40 -7.01 -11.88 -8.51
N ASP A 41 -7.80 -11.37 -9.45
CA ASP A 41 -7.48 -11.34 -10.88
C ASP A 41 -7.15 -9.92 -11.40
N ALA A 42 -6.96 -8.95 -10.49
CA ALA A 42 -6.95 -7.54 -10.89
C ALA A 42 -5.66 -7.07 -11.59
N GLY A 43 -4.65 -7.91 -11.80
CA GLY A 43 -3.39 -7.50 -12.45
C GLY A 43 -2.52 -6.58 -11.59
N LEU A 44 -2.56 -6.76 -10.26
CA LEU A 44 -1.54 -6.20 -9.38
C LEU A 44 -0.21 -6.96 -9.56
N PRO A 45 0.94 -6.27 -9.50
CA PRO A 45 2.23 -6.93 -9.40
C PRO A 45 2.28 -7.84 -8.15
N GLY A 46 2.84 -9.04 -8.28
CA GLY A 46 2.87 -10.02 -7.18
C GLY A 46 3.52 -9.50 -5.89
N ASP A 47 4.58 -8.69 -6.02
CA ASP A 47 5.23 -8.04 -4.86
C ASP A 47 4.31 -7.04 -4.17
N LEU A 48 3.57 -6.23 -4.95
CA LEU A 48 2.64 -5.24 -4.41
C LEU A 48 1.47 -5.91 -3.70
N ASP A 49 0.86 -6.94 -4.31
CA ASP A 49 -0.17 -7.76 -3.66
C ASP A 49 0.35 -8.38 -2.35
N HIS A 50 1.57 -8.92 -2.35
CA HIS A 50 2.20 -9.46 -1.16
C HIS A 50 2.34 -8.41 -0.03
N TYR A 51 2.81 -7.20 -0.34
CA TYR A 51 2.96 -6.15 0.66
C TYR A 51 1.62 -5.67 1.20
N LEU A 52 0.62 -5.48 0.34
CA LEU A 52 -0.71 -5.05 0.76
C LEU A 52 -1.40 -6.11 1.64
N ARG A 53 -1.34 -7.40 1.28
CA ARG A 53 -1.85 -8.51 2.11
C ARG A 53 -1.22 -8.56 3.49
N ARG A 54 0.08 -8.26 3.58
CA ARG A 54 0.83 -8.22 4.84
C ARG A 54 0.74 -6.87 5.55
N ARG A 55 -0.06 -5.92 5.04
CA ARG A 55 -0.17 -4.54 5.55
C ARG A 55 1.18 -3.84 5.70
N SER A 56 2.14 -4.18 4.84
CA SER A 56 3.46 -3.56 4.77
C SER A 56 3.39 -2.31 3.89
N TYR A 57 2.64 -1.30 4.32
CA TYR A 57 2.30 -0.12 3.51
C TYR A 57 3.54 0.68 3.05
N GLU A 58 4.55 0.82 3.90
CA GLU A 58 5.80 1.48 3.54
C GLU A 58 6.53 0.76 2.40
N LYS A 59 6.58 -0.57 2.43
CA LYS A 59 7.20 -1.38 1.35
C LYS A 59 6.41 -1.27 0.05
N ALA A 60 5.08 -1.27 0.15
CA ALA A 60 4.21 -1.07 -0.99
C ALA A 60 4.44 0.31 -1.63
N LEU A 61 4.61 1.36 -0.81
CA LEU A 61 4.91 2.71 -1.28
C LEU A 61 6.27 2.75 -2.00
N VAL A 62 7.33 2.20 -1.40
CA VAL A 62 8.67 2.13 -2.01
C VAL A 62 8.62 1.40 -3.36
N PHE A 63 7.92 0.28 -3.44
CA PHE A 63 7.72 -0.46 -4.69
C PHE A 63 6.98 0.39 -5.74
N LEU A 64 5.94 1.13 -5.33
CA LEU A 64 5.21 2.04 -6.20
C LEU A 64 5.97 3.30 -6.59
N ASP A 65 7.03 3.68 -5.89
CA ASP A 65 7.94 4.76 -6.29
C ASP A 65 9.08 4.25 -7.19
N GLY A 66 9.11 2.95 -7.50
CA GLY A 66 10.15 2.31 -8.32
C GLY A 66 11.43 1.98 -7.55
N GLY A 67 11.40 2.11 -6.22
CA GLY A 67 12.46 1.64 -5.33
C GLY A 67 12.38 0.13 -5.11
N THR A 68 13.52 -0.47 -4.75
CA THR A 68 13.55 -1.85 -4.27
C THR A 68 13.29 -1.85 -2.76
N PRO A 69 12.13 -2.33 -2.29
CA PRO A 69 11.88 -2.43 -0.85
C PRO A 69 12.93 -3.34 -0.21
N GLY A 70 13.61 -2.83 0.82
CA GLY A 70 14.67 -3.56 1.51
C GLY A 70 14.20 -4.92 2.05
N ALA A 71 15.02 -5.95 1.83
CA ALA A 71 14.82 -7.27 2.43
C ALA A 71 14.99 -7.20 3.95
N GLY A 72 13.88 -7.06 4.68
CA GLY A 72 13.86 -6.87 6.14
C GLY A 72 14.09 -5.41 6.50
N THR A 73 13.22 -4.75 7.27
CA THR A 73 12.90 -5.10 8.66
C THR A 73 11.43 -4.82 8.97
N CYS A 74 10.64 -5.86 9.24
CA CYS A 74 9.47 -5.67 10.07
C CYS A 74 9.96 -5.46 11.51
N GLY A 75 9.64 -4.32 12.11
CA GLY A 75 9.71 -4.11 13.56
C GLY A 75 11.05 -3.66 14.11
N ARG A 76 11.24 -2.34 14.22
CA ARG A 76 11.75 -1.72 15.45
C ARG A 76 11.08 -0.36 15.61
N GLY A 77 9.94 -0.35 16.29
CA GLY A 77 9.51 0.85 17.01
C GLY A 77 10.48 1.09 18.18
N PRO A 78 10.79 2.35 18.53
CA PRO A 78 11.53 2.66 19.75
C PRO A 78 10.75 2.29 21.02
#